data_AF-U1RLD2-F1
#
_entry.id   AF-U1RLD2-F1
#
_cell.length_a   1.000
_cell.length_b   1.000
_cell.length_c   1.000
_cell.angle_alpha   90.00
_cell.angle_beta   90.00
_cell.angle_gamma   90.00
#
_symmetry.space_group_name_H-M   'P 1'
#
loop_
_entity.id
_entity.type
_entity.pdbx_description
1 polymer ?
#
loop_
_entity_poly.entity_id
_entity_poly.type
_entity_poly.pdbx_seq_one_letter_code
_entity_poly.pdbx_strand_id
1 'polypeptide(L)'
;ALASVGLGSVPVAARVRVAVVSTGAELRDPGQALVPGTIPDSNGLLLAGLVSEHGADCASVTRSGDSAKELGEVLRRAAAGADLIVTSGGVSAGAFDPLTMLAQAGRGEDAPVRLDFVKVAMQPGKPQGHGWVRADDGRRVPIICLPGNPVSVLVSFTTIVAPALARLAGFDTDPVEGEDGALPGCPRLTARAAVAWRTPPGRRQHVPVRFTGPPSWFAVGDDAGDHSGGHVDDRAGLPWVTPSHRLGSGSHLVASLPAAQALAVVAAEVEAVDVGDALPLIPLSPSFPRHLQVRTGAPHSSRTDPSGPAVKV
;
A
#
# COMPACT_ATOMS: atom_id res chain seq x y z
N ALA A 1 8.42 19.66 -24.90
CA ALA A 1 9.83 19.74 -24.51
C ALA A 1 10.72 18.81 -25.34
N LEU A 2 10.61 17.47 -25.23
CA LEU A 2 11.46 16.56 -26.04
C LEU A 2 11.23 16.71 -27.55
N ALA A 3 9.98 16.69 -28.00
CA ALA A 3 9.66 16.88 -29.42
C ALA A 3 10.08 18.26 -29.96
N SER A 4 10.06 19.31 -29.13
CA SER A 4 10.43 20.67 -29.56
C SER A 4 11.93 20.85 -29.79
N VAL A 5 12.77 19.93 -29.29
CA VAL A 5 14.21 19.88 -29.60
C VAL A 5 14.55 18.83 -30.67
N GLY A 6 13.53 18.32 -31.38
CA GLY A 6 13.71 17.39 -32.52
C GLY A 6 13.88 15.93 -32.14
N LEU A 7 13.65 15.53 -30.88
CA LEU A 7 13.74 14.13 -30.47
C LEU A 7 12.43 13.39 -30.79
N GLY A 8 12.50 12.45 -31.74
CA GLY A 8 11.38 11.57 -32.15
C GLY A 8 11.23 10.28 -31.32
N SER A 9 12.25 9.90 -30.57
CA SER A 9 12.23 8.78 -29.63
C SER A 9 13.21 9.03 -28.49
N VAL A 10 12.96 8.40 -27.35
CA VAL A 10 13.85 8.43 -26.18
C VAL A 10 13.96 7.04 -25.56
N PRO A 11 15.13 6.64 -25.04
CA PRO A 11 15.25 5.42 -24.27
C PRO A 11 14.46 5.53 -22.97
N VAL A 12 13.76 4.46 -22.60
CA VAL A 12 13.00 4.35 -21.35
C VAL A 12 13.26 2.99 -20.71
N ALA A 13 13.11 2.90 -19.39
CA ALA A 13 13.12 1.62 -18.70
C ALA A 13 11.91 0.77 -19.15
N ALA A 14 12.13 -0.54 -19.30
CA ALA A 14 11.03 -1.47 -19.52
C ALA A 14 10.12 -1.52 -18.28
N ARG A 15 8.83 -1.78 -18.51
CA ARG A 15 7.90 -1.98 -17.40
C ARG A 15 8.25 -3.25 -16.64
N VAL A 16 8.15 -3.18 -15.32
CA VAL A 16 8.32 -4.33 -14.43
C VAL A 16 7.20 -5.33 -14.71
N ARG A 17 7.56 -6.61 -14.95
CA ARG A 17 6.58 -7.67 -15.17
C ARG A 17 6.25 -8.38 -13.86
N VAL A 18 4.98 -8.43 -13.50
CA VAL A 18 4.53 -9.02 -12.23
C VAL A 18 3.64 -10.23 -12.50
N ALA A 19 3.98 -11.37 -11.92
CA ALA A 19 3.10 -12.53 -11.89
C ALA A 19 2.31 -12.56 -10.58
N VAL A 20 1.00 -12.75 -10.68
CA VAL A 20 0.07 -12.85 -9.54
C VAL A 20 -0.32 -14.31 -9.34
N VAL A 21 -0.19 -14.80 -8.11
CA VAL A 21 -0.56 -16.18 -7.73
C VAL A 21 -1.49 -16.18 -6.53
N SER A 22 -2.76 -16.52 -6.72
CA SER A 22 -3.69 -16.73 -5.60
C SER A 22 -3.60 -18.17 -5.10
N THR A 23 -3.60 -18.37 -3.78
CA THR A 23 -3.54 -19.69 -3.16
C THR A 23 -4.82 -19.98 -2.39
N GLY A 24 -5.44 -21.13 -2.65
CA GLY A 24 -6.60 -21.64 -1.92
C GLY A 24 -7.48 -22.53 -2.81
N ALA A 25 -7.70 -23.79 -2.40
CA ALA A 25 -8.54 -24.72 -3.16
C ALA A 25 -10.01 -24.29 -3.27
N GLU A 26 -10.48 -23.41 -2.38
CA GLU A 26 -11.81 -22.81 -2.44
C GLU A 26 -11.98 -21.85 -3.63
N LEU A 27 -10.89 -21.35 -4.21
CA LEU A 27 -10.93 -20.30 -5.21
C LEU A 27 -11.40 -20.81 -6.58
N ARG A 28 -12.27 -20.03 -7.22
CA ARG A 28 -12.79 -20.25 -8.59
C ARG A 28 -12.71 -18.98 -9.42
N ASP A 29 -12.72 -19.13 -10.74
CA ASP A 29 -12.78 -17.96 -11.63
C ASP A 29 -14.07 -17.15 -11.36
N PRO A 30 -13.97 -15.81 -11.29
CA PRO A 30 -15.14 -14.95 -11.26
C PRO A 30 -16.09 -15.25 -12.42
N GLY A 31 -17.39 -15.33 -12.13
CA GLY A 31 -18.44 -15.64 -13.12
C GLY A 31 -18.72 -17.14 -13.34
N GLN A 32 -17.92 -18.04 -12.77
CA GLN A 32 -18.23 -19.47 -12.76
C GLN A 32 -19.30 -19.82 -11.71
N ALA A 33 -20.03 -20.91 -11.96
CA ALA A 33 -20.96 -21.45 -10.97
C ALA A 33 -20.20 -21.94 -9.74
N LEU A 34 -20.62 -21.51 -8.56
CA LEU A 34 -19.99 -21.90 -7.29
C LEU A 34 -20.60 -23.20 -6.78
N VAL A 35 -19.75 -24.15 -6.41
CA VAL A 35 -20.15 -25.31 -5.63
C VAL A 35 -19.99 -24.99 -4.13
N PRO A 36 -20.67 -25.72 -3.22
CA PRO A 36 -20.51 -25.51 -1.79
C PRO A 36 -19.03 -25.52 -1.36
N GLY A 37 -18.64 -24.54 -0.55
CA GLY A 37 -17.27 -24.39 -0.08
C GLY A 37 -16.31 -23.68 -1.05
N THR A 38 -16.82 -23.11 -2.16
CA THR A 38 -16.00 -22.32 -3.09
C THR A 38 -16.40 -20.85 -3.14
N ILE A 39 -15.44 -19.99 -3.45
CA ILE A 39 -15.61 -18.55 -3.58
C ILE A 39 -14.86 -18.03 -4.81
N PRO A 40 -15.30 -16.92 -5.43
CA PRO A 40 -14.59 -16.32 -6.56
C PRO A 40 -13.26 -15.70 -6.10
N ASP A 41 -12.22 -15.84 -6.94
CA ASP A 41 -10.93 -15.20 -6.73
C ASP A 41 -11.03 -13.68 -6.98
N SER A 42 -11.25 -12.93 -5.92
CA SER A 42 -11.27 -11.46 -5.95
C SER A 42 -9.87 -10.85 -5.80
N ASN A 43 -8.94 -11.53 -5.14
CA ASN A 43 -7.60 -10.99 -4.89
C ASN A 43 -6.74 -11.00 -6.16
N GLY A 44 -6.85 -12.03 -6.99
CA GLY A 44 -6.16 -12.10 -8.28
C GLY A 44 -6.52 -10.90 -9.16
N LEU A 45 -7.83 -10.57 -9.24
CA LEU A 45 -8.31 -9.39 -9.95
C LEU A 45 -7.84 -8.07 -9.33
N LEU A 46 -7.95 -7.95 -8.00
CA LEU A 46 -7.49 -6.76 -7.27
C LEU A 46 -6.00 -6.49 -7.53
N LEU A 47 -5.15 -7.51 -7.42
CA LEU A 47 -3.71 -7.40 -7.63
C LEU A 47 -3.36 -7.07 -9.08
N ALA A 48 -4.02 -7.69 -10.05
CA ALA A 48 -3.81 -7.37 -11.46
C ALA A 48 -4.12 -5.90 -11.78
N GLY A 49 -5.20 -5.37 -11.21
CA GLY A 49 -5.56 -3.96 -11.30
C GLY A 49 -4.52 -3.05 -10.65
N LEU A 50 -4.15 -3.34 -9.39
CA LEU A 50 -3.17 -2.55 -8.64
C LEU A 50 -1.78 -2.53 -9.31
N VAL A 51 -1.32 -3.66 -9.85
CA VAL A 51 -0.08 -3.75 -10.65
C VAL A 51 -0.14 -2.80 -11.84
N SER A 52 -1.24 -2.85 -12.60
CA SER A 52 -1.43 -2.01 -13.80
C SER A 52 -1.49 -0.53 -13.43
N GLU A 53 -2.19 -0.18 -12.36
CA GLU A 53 -2.28 1.20 -11.85
C GLU A 53 -0.92 1.76 -11.44
N HIS A 54 0.02 0.90 -11.01
CA HIS A 54 1.39 1.28 -10.63
C HIS A 54 2.39 1.20 -11.79
N GLY A 55 1.91 1.15 -13.04
CA GLY A 55 2.74 1.23 -14.26
C GLY A 55 3.54 -0.03 -14.59
N ALA A 56 3.26 -1.14 -13.90
CA ALA A 56 3.84 -2.45 -14.16
C ALA A 56 2.91 -3.29 -15.06
N ASP A 57 3.47 -4.27 -15.76
CA ASP A 57 2.71 -5.19 -16.60
C ASP A 57 2.35 -6.44 -15.81
N CYS A 58 1.05 -6.75 -15.70
CA CYS A 58 0.59 -8.01 -15.11
C CYS A 58 0.84 -9.16 -16.09
N ALA A 59 1.95 -9.87 -15.92
CA ALA A 59 2.41 -10.91 -16.85
C ALA A 59 1.54 -12.16 -16.80
N SER A 60 1.00 -12.51 -15.64
CA SER A 60 0.07 -13.61 -15.47
C SER A 60 -0.74 -13.48 -14.18
N VAL A 61 -1.94 -14.05 -14.18
CA VAL A 61 -2.75 -14.28 -12.99
C VAL A 61 -3.07 -15.76 -12.97
N THR A 62 -2.59 -16.46 -11.94
CA THR A 62 -2.73 -17.91 -11.82
C THR A 62 -3.20 -18.29 -10.43
N ARG A 63 -3.69 -19.52 -10.29
CA ARG A 63 -4.06 -20.10 -9.00
C ARG A 63 -3.22 -21.33 -8.72
N SER A 64 -2.96 -21.56 -7.44
CA SER A 64 -2.41 -22.81 -6.94
C SER A 64 -3.42 -23.54 -6.07
N GLY A 65 -3.39 -24.87 -6.13
CA GLY A 65 -4.04 -25.75 -5.16
C GLY A 65 -3.31 -25.78 -3.81
N ASP A 66 -3.71 -26.73 -2.96
CA ASP A 66 -3.33 -26.78 -1.54
C ASP A 66 -2.03 -27.58 -1.26
N SER A 67 -1.33 -28.05 -2.29
CA SER A 67 -0.08 -28.79 -2.08
C SER A 67 1.15 -27.92 -2.30
N ALA A 68 2.17 -28.10 -1.44
CA ALA A 68 3.47 -27.43 -1.59
C ALA A 68 4.13 -27.73 -2.95
N LYS A 69 3.93 -28.94 -3.47
CA LYS A 69 4.47 -29.36 -4.77
C LYS A 69 3.83 -28.58 -5.92
N GLU A 70 2.50 -28.56 -6.00
CA GLU A 70 1.79 -27.80 -7.05
C GLU A 70 2.12 -26.32 -6.97
N LEU A 71 2.16 -25.76 -5.76
CA LEU A 71 2.54 -24.37 -5.55
C LEU A 71 3.97 -24.10 -6.06
N GLY A 72 4.94 -24.95 -5.71
CA GLY A 72 6.32 -24.81 -6.20
C GLY A 72 6.40 -24.82 -7.73
N GLU A 73 5.62 -25.69 -8.38
CA GLU A 73 5.55 -25.74 -9.84
C GLU A 73 4.89 -24.50 -10.46
N VAL A 74 3.79 -24.01 -9.87
CA VAL A 74 3.12 -22.77 -10.29
C VAL A 74 4.06 -21.58 -10.15
N LEU A 75 4.75 -21.46 -9.02
CA LEU A 75 5.72 -20.39 -8.77
C LEU A 75 6.89 -20.42 -9.76
N ARG A 76 7.44 -21.59 -10.06
CA ARG A 76 8.51 -21.74 -11.06
C ARG A 76 8.05 -21.32 -12.46
N ARG A 77 6.84 -21.72 -12.87
CA ARG A 77 6.25 -21.27 -14.15
C ARG A 77 6.01 -19.76 -14.16
N ALA A 78 5.53 -19.19 -13.06
CA ALA A 78 5.32 -17.75 -12.91
C ALA A 78 6.63 -16.96 -13.03
N ALA A 79 7.75 -17.49 -12.52
CA ALA A 79 9.06 -16.86 -12.57
C ALA A 79 9.63 -16.69 -13.99
N ALA A 80 9.25 -17.57 -14.95
CA ALA A 80 9.81 -17.56 -16.29
C ALA A 80 9.61 -16.23 -17.04
N GLY A 81 8.48 -15.55 -16.82
CA GLY A 81 8.12 -14.30 -17.51
C GLY A 81 8.06 -13.06 -16.62
N ALA A 82 8.49 -13.16 -15.36
CA ALA A 82 8.29 -12.13 -14.36
C ALA A 82 9.62 -11.59 -13.78
N ASP A 83 9.53 -10.36 -13.30
CA ASP A 83 10.55 -9.65 -12.54
C ASP A 83 10.17 -9.60 -11.05
N LEU A 84 8.89 -9.82 -10.71
CA LEU A 84 8.37 -9.98 -9.36
C LEU A 84 7.19 -10.98 -9.34
N ILE A 85 7.12 -11.81 -8.31
CA ILE A 85 5.93 -12.62 -8.02
C ILE A 85 5.21 -12.05 -6.79
N VAL A 86 3.90 -11.88 -6.88
CA VAL A 86 3.06 -11.49 -5.74
C VAL A 86 2.03 -12.58 -5.49
N THR A 87 2.01 -13.14 -4.28
CA THR A 87 0.99 -14.11 -3.90
C THR A 87 -0.06 -13.50 -2.98
N SER A 88 -1.26 -14.07 -3.00
CA SER A 88 -2.30 -13.74 -2.02
C SER A 88 -2.95 -15.00 -1.45
N GLY A 89 -3.25 -14.96 -0.16
CA GLY A 89 -3.63 -16.17 0.58
C GLY A 89 -2.41 -16.91 1.09
N GLY A 90 -2.64 -17.95 1.89
CA GLY A 90 -1.55 -18.85 2.27
C GLY A 90 -0.41 -18.19 3.08
N VAL A 91 -0.68 -17.20 3.93
CA VAL A 91 0.35 -16.68 4.85
C VAL A 91 -0.10 -16.74 6.31
N SER A 92 -1.14 -17.52 6.59
CA SER A 92 -1.64 -17.67 7.96
C SER A 92 -0.82 -18.73 8.69
N ALA A 93 -0.76 -18.65 10.02
CA ALA A 93 0.02 -19.57 10.86
C ALA A 93 -0.57 -21.01 10.95
N GLY A 94 -1.37 -21.43 9.96
CA GLY A 94 -1.91 -22.78 9.89
C GLY A 94 -0.87 -23.76 9.38
N ALA A 95 -0.76 -24.93 10.02
CA ALA A 95 0.18 -25.99 9.61
C ALA A 95 -0.11 -26.58 8.21
N PHE A 96 -1.29 -26.31 7.66
CA PHE A 96 -1.75 -26.79 6.35
C PHE A 96 -1.67 -25.71 5.26
N ASP A 97 -0.95 -24.63 5.52
CA ASP A 97 -0.78 -23.55 4.57
C ASP A 97 0.27 -23.94 3.50
N PRO A 98 -0.06 -24.00 2.20
CA PRO A 98 0.83 -24.51 1.15
C PRO A 98 2.15 -23.73 1.04
N LEU A 99 2.12 -22.42 1.30
CA LEU A 99 3.29 -21.54 1.28
C LEU A 99 4.18 -21.82 2.49
N THR A 100 3.60 -22.08 3.67
CA THR A 100 4.35 -22.48 4.86
C THR A 100 4.97 -23.87 4.68
N MET A 101 4.22 -24.82 4.12
CA MET A 101 4.71 -26.16 3.80
C MET A 101 5.87 -26.10 2.78
N LEU A 102 5.74 -25.27 1.75
CA LEU A 102 6.80 -25.07 0.75
C LEU A 102 8.06 -24.46 1.37
N ALA A 103 7.91 -23.46 2.25
CA ALA A 103 9.04 -22.87 2.97
C ALA A 103 9.76 -23.88 3.88
N GLN A 104 9.02 -24.80 4.50
CA GLN A 104 9.59 -25.86 5.32
C GLN A 104 10.34 -26.90 4.48
N ALA A 105 9.84 -27.23 3.30
CA ALA A 105 10.46 -28.18 2.38
C ALA A 105 11.73 -27.64 1.70
N GLY A 106 11.82 -26.32 1.45
CA GLY A 106 12.92 -25.68 0.72
C GLY A 106 13.78 -24.75 1.58
N ARG A 107 14.78 -25.29 2.29
CA ARG A 107 15.66 -24.48 3.17
C ARG A 107 17.10 -24.29 2.69
N GLY A 108 17.58 -25.07 1.72
CA GLY A 108 18.95 -24.97 1.19
C GLY A 108 19.13 -23.88 0.13
N GLU A 109 20.37 -23.49 -0.15
CA GLU A 109 20.70 -22.50 -1.19
C GLU A 109 20.33 -22.97 -2.61
N ASP A 110 20.32 -24.30 -2.82
CA ASP A 110 19.92 -24.95 -4.06
C ASP A 110 18.42 -25.19 -4.17
N ALA A 111 17.62 -24.76 -3.18
CA ALA A 111 16.18 -24.89 -3.26
C ALA A 111 15.64 -24.09 -4.45
N PRO A 112 14.64 -24.61 -5.19
CA PRO A 112 14.01 -23.89 -6.29
C PRO A 112 13.19 -22.69 -5.80
N VAL A 113 12.77 -22.71 -4.54
CA VAL A 113 11.98 -21.67 -3.88
C VAL A 113 12.53 -21.47 -2.47
N ARG A 114 12.76 -20.22 -2.09
CA ARG A 114 13.05 -19.80 -0.71
C ARG A 114 11.96 -18.85 -0.25
N LEU A 115 11.40 -19.12 0.92
CA LEU A 115 10.35 -18.32 1.53
C LEU A 115 10.61 -18.16 3.02
N ASP A 116 10.44 -16.95 3.51
CA ASP A 116 10.51 -16.58 4.93
C ASP A 116 9.28 -15.75 5.28
N PHE A 117 8.74 -15.94 6.49
CA PHE A 117 7.53 -15.27 6.96
C PHE A 117 7.80 -14.44 8.20
N VAL A 118 7.23 -13.25 8.23
CA VAL A 118 7.39 -12.28 9.31
C VAL A 118 6.03 -11.76 9.78
N LYS A 119 5.99 -11.30 11.02
CA LYS A 119 4.84 -10.58 11.58
C LYS A 119 5.18 -9.09 11.58
N VAL A 120 4.50 -8.33 10.73
CA VAL A 120 4.59 -6.88 10.68
C VAL A 120 3.64 -6.28 11.71
N ALA A 121 4.10 -5.27 12.43
CA ALA A 121 3.30 -4.52 13.41
C ALA A 121 2.32 -3.54 12.73
N MET A 122 1.50 -4.06 11.82
CA MET A 122 0.49 -3.31 11.09
C MET A 122 -0.88 -4.00 11.11
N GLN A 123 -1.92 -3.21 10.84
CA GLN A 123 -3.27 -3.70 10.72
C GLN A 123 -4.07 -2.97 9.62
N PRO A 124 -4.72 -3.71 8.71
CA PRO A 124 -4.62 -5.15 8.49
C PRO A 124 -3.25 -5.55 7.92
N GLY A 125 -3.03 -6.86 7.78
CA GLY A 125 -1.85 -7.40 7.11
C GLY A 125 -0.68 -7.79 8.02
N LYS A 126 -0.96 -8.26 9.23
CA LYS A 126 0.07 -8.74 10.17
C LYS A 126 1.04 -9.78 9.56
N PRO A 127 0.61 -10.92 8.99
CA PRO A 127 1.55 -11.85 8.39
C PRO A 127 1.97 -11.39 7.00
N GLN A 128 3.26 -11.46 6.69
CA GLN A 128 3.81 -11.22 5.36
C GLN A 128 4.85 -12.29 5.07
N GLY A 129 4.96 -12.71 3.81
CA GLY A 129 6.05 -13.56 3.35
C GLY A 129 6.91 -12.85 2.31
N HIS A 130 8.17 -13.26 2.22
CA HIS A 130 9.09 -12.80 1.18
C HIS A 130 10.11 -13.89 0.84
N GLY A 131 10.79 -13.73 -0.28
CA GLY A 131 11.89 -14.62 -0.65
C GLY A 131 12.21 -14.53 -2.13
N TRP A 132 12.53 -15.68 -2.73
CA TRP A 132 12.81 -15.77 -4.17
C TRP A 132 12.44 -17.12 -4.75
N VAL A 133 12.20 -17.13 -6.06
CA VAL A 133 11.99 -18.32 -6.89
C VAL A 133 13.09 -18.37 -7.95
N ARG A 134 13.76 -19.51 -8.09
CA ARG A 134 14.75 -19.72 -9.15
C ARG A 134 14.03 -20.02 -10.45
N ALA A 135 14.13 -19.12 -11.41
CA ALA A 135 13.65 -19.34 -12.76
C ALA A 135 14.56 -20.30 -13.53
N ASP A 136 14.03 -20.92 -14.59
CA ASP A 136 14.76 -21.89 -15.42
C ASP A 136 15.98 -21.26 -16.13
N ASP A 137 15.96 -19.93 -16.33
CA ASP A 137 17.07 -19.15 -16.87
C ASP A 137 18.14 -18.79 -15.83
N GLY A 138 18.01 -19.30 -14.60
CA GLY A 138 18.96 -19.09 -13.50
C GLY A 138 18.72 -17.82 -12.68
N ARG A 139 17.80 -16.92 -13.08
CA ARG A 139 17.48 -15.73 -12.29
C ARG A 139 16.80 -16.11 -10.97
N ARG A 140 17.07 -15.32 -9.92
CA ARG A 140 16.28 -15.33 -8.68
C ARG A 140 15.22 -14.24 -8.79
N VAL A 141 13.99 -14.63 -9.05
CA VAL A 141 12.85 -13.72 -9.12
C VAL A 141 12.33 -13.48 -7.69
N PRO A 142 12.28 -12.23 -7.20
CA PRO A 142 11.75 -11.94 -5.88
C PRO A 142 10.28 -12.33 -5.78
N ILE A 143 9.86 -12.74 -4.60
CA ILE A 143 8.46 -13.05 -4.29
C ILE A 143 8.04 -12.32 -3.01
N ILE A 144 6.83 -11.74 -3.02
CA ILE A 144 6.17 -11.12 -1.87
C ILE A 144 4.83 -11.84 -1.66
N CYS A 145 4.60 -12.34 -0.45
CA CYS A 145 3.40 -13.12 -0.12
C CYS A 145 2.48 -12.33 0.81
N LEU A 146 1.26 -12.08 0.33
CA LEU A 146 0.27 -11.24 1.01
C LEU A 146 -0.83 -12.09 1.67
N PRO A 147 -1.47 -11.59 2.74
CA PRO A 147 -2.65 -12.21 3.35
C PRO A 147 -3.81 -12.43 2.39
N GLY A 148 -4.69 -13.39 2.71
CA GLY A 148 -5.88 -13.69 1.88
C GLY A 148 -7.05 -12.72 2.02
N ASN A 149 -7.08 -11.87 3.05
CA ASN A 149 -8.13 -10.86 3.20
C ASN A 149 -7.92 -9.73 2.17
N PRO A 150 -8.90 -9.42 1.30
CA PRO A 150 -8.76 -8.37 0.29
C PRO A 150 -8.38 -6.98 0.82
N VAL A 151 -8.85 -6.59 2.01
CA VAL A 151 -8.43 -5.32 2.64
C VAL A 151 -6.96 -5.38 3.06
N SER A 152 -6.51 -6.53 3.57
CA SER A 152 -5.09 -6.76 3.85
C SER A 152 -4.26 -6.74 2.57
N VAL A 153 -4.77 -7.29 1.46
CA VAL A 153 -4.08 -7.27 0.15
C VAL A 153 -3.87 -5.84 -0.31
N LEU A 154 -4.92 -5.00 -0.30
CA LEU A 154 -4.82 -3.59 -0.68
C LEU A 154 -3.77 -2.85 0.18
N VAL A 155 -3.86 -3.01 1.50
CA VAL A 155 -2.93 -2.36 2.44
C VAL A 155 -1.50 -2.83 2.20
N SER A 156 -1.28 -4.15 2.14
CA SER A 156 0.06 -4.72 1.98
C SER A 156 0.64 -4.42 0.60
N PHE A 157 -0.19 -4.41 -0.44
CA PHE A 157 0.24 -3.95 -1.76
C PHE A 157 0.73 -2.51 -1.68
N THR A 158 -0.09 -1.61 -1.12
CA THR A 158 0.22 -0.18 -1.06
C THR A 158 1.49 0.08 -0.25
N THR A 159 1.69 -0.60 0.88
CA THR A 159 2.81 -0.32 1.79
C THR A 159 4.08 -1.12 1.51
N ILE A 160 4.00 -2.23 0.77
CA ILE A 160 5.13 -3.15 0.54
C ILE A 160 5.39 -3.38 -0.95
N VAL A 161 4.37 -3.77 -1.73
CA VAL A 161 4.55 -4.12 -3.15
C VAL A 161 4.78 -2.87 -4.01
N ALA A 162 3.97 -1.83 -3.84
CA ALA A 162 4.09 -0.58 -4.59
C ALA A 162 5.48 0.08 -4.47
N PRO A 163 6.10 0.22 -3.27
CA PRO A 163 7.47 0.69 -3.18
C PRO A 163 8.49 -0.28 -3.79
N ALA A 164 8.27 -1.61 -3.71
CA ALA A 164 9.14 -2.58 -4.38
C ALA A 164 9.08 -2.47 -5.92
N LEU A 165 7.89 -2.25 -6.49
CA LEU A 165 7.71 -2.00 -7.92
C LEU A 165 8.41 -0.74 -8.38
N ALA A 166 8.29 0.35 -7.60
CA ALA A 166 8.99 1.60 -7.90
C ALA A 166 10.52 1.38 -7.93
N ARG A 167 11.08 0.65 -6.97
CA ARG A 167 12.51 0.29 -6.96
C ARG A 167 12.91 -0.54 -8.18
N LEU A 168 12.12 -1.56 -8.54
CA LEU A 168 12.38 -2.40 -9.72
C LEU A 168 12.27 -1.60 -11.03
N ALA A 169 11.44 -0.55 -11.06
CA ALA A 169 11.31 0.37 -12.19
C ALA A 169 12.43 1.43 -12.25
N GLY A 170 13.39 1.40 -11.32
CA GLY A 170 14.54 2.32 -11.31
C GLY A 170 14.26 3.66 -10.65
N PHE A 171 13.19 3.82 -9.87
CA PHE A 171 13.02 4.99 -9.02
C PHE A 171 13.95 4.88 -7.81
N ASP A 172 14.82 5.88 -7.66
CA ASP A 172 15.83 5.93 -6.62
C ASP A 172 15.19 6.11 -5.22
N THR A 173 15.85 5.56 -4.20
CA THR A 173 15.36 5.57 -2.82
C THR A 173 16.15 6.44 -1.88
N ASP A 174 17.24 7.04 -2.37
CA ASP A 174 17.98 8.00 -1.59
C ASP A 174 17.13 9.27 -1.48
N PRO A 175 16.81 9.74 -0.25
CA PRO A 175 16.13 10.99 -0.06
C PRO A 175 17.05 12.10 -0.57
N VAL A 176 16.83 12.54 -1.81
CA VAL A 176 17.39 13.80 -2.29
C VAL A 176 16.73 14.89 -1.47
N GLU A 177 17.49 15.55 -0.60
CA GLU A 177 17.00 16.67 0.20
C GLU A 177 16.31 17.69 -0.72
N GLY A 178 14.99 17.85 -0.55
CA GLY A 178 14.21 18.88 -1.25
C GLY A 178 13.49 18.45 -2.54
N GLU A 179 13.60 17.20 -3.01
CA GLU A 179 12.78 16.70 -4.12
C GLU A 179 11.62 15.81 -3.62
N ASP A 180 10.39 16.15 -4.01
CA ASP A 180 9.12 15.43 -3.73
C ASP A 180 9.04 14.06 -4.45
N GLY A 181 10.15 13.32 -4.52
CA GLY A 181 10.26 11.98 -5.08
C GLY A 181 9.92 10.88 -4.07
N ALA A 182 8.93 11.10 -3.19
CA ALA A 182 8.54 10.07 -2.23
C ALA A 182 8.17 8.77 -2.98
N LEU A 183 8.58 7.61 -2.46
CA LEU A 183 8.14 6.32 -2.98
C LEU A 183 6.63 6.14 -2.75
N PRO A 184 5.94 5.32 -3.57
CA PRO A 184 4.60 4.85 -3.23
C PRO A 184 4.58 4.20 -1.84
N GLY A 185 3.44 4.22 -1.15
CA GLY A 185 3.33 3.63 0.18
C GLY A 185 3.73 4.54 1.35
N CYS A 186 4.29 5.71 1.08
CA CYS A 186 4.58 6.73 2.09
C CYS A 186 3.41 7.72 2.24
N PRO A 187 3.12 8.23 3.45
CA PRO A 187 2.17 9.32 3.61
C PRO A 187 2.60 10.56 2.84
N ARG A 188 1.68 11.17 2.10
CA ARG A 188 1.93 12.39 1.30
C ARG A 188 0.91 13.50 1.52
N LEU A 189 -0.14 13.20 2.28
CA LEU A 189 -1.25 14.09 2.55
C LEU A 189 -1.53 14.05 4.05
N THR A 190 -2.16 15.09 4.55
CA THR A 190 -2.77 15.09 5.87
C THR A 190 -4.25 15.48 5.73
N ALA A 191 -5.12 14.82 6.46
CA ALA A 191 -6.56 15.10 6.48
C ALA A 191 -7.13 14.97 7.89
N ARG A 192 -8.31 15.54 8.13
CA ARG A 192 -9.02 15.43 9.41
C ARG A 192 -9.96 14.23 9.45
N ALA A 193 -10.01 13.54 10.58
CA ALA A 193 -11.01 12.50 10.83
C ALA A 193 -12.41 13.12 10.99
N ALA A 194 -13.36 12.76 10.12
CA ALA A 194 -14.75 13.22 10.21
C ALA A 194 -15.60 12.41 11.20
N VAL A 195 -15.10 11.26 11.64
CA VAL A 195 -15.76 10.38 12.62
C VAL A 195 -14.68 9.81 13.55
N ALA A 196 -15.06 9.49 14.79
CA ALA A 196 -14.17 8.83 15.72
C ALA A 196 -14.15 7.31 15.52
N TRP A 197 -13.03 6.66 15.83
CA TRP A 197 -12.95 5.19 15.90
C TRP A 197 -11.86 4.71 16.88
N ARG A 198 -12.04 3.49 17.39
CA ARG A 198 -11.03 2.84 18.25
C ARG A 198 -9.94 2.18 17.43
N THR A 199 -8.73 2.18 17.95
CA THR A 199 -7.57 1.54 17.35
C THR A 199 -7.06 0.43 18.26
N PRO A 200 -6.67 -0.73 17.72
CA PRO A 200 -6.04 -1.78 18.53
C PRO A 200 -4.63 -1.36 18.95
N PRO A 201 -4.23 -1.59 20.21
CA PRO A 201 -2.92 -1.16 20.70
C PRO A 201 -1.77 -1.93 20.05
N GLY A 202 -0.63 -1.26 19.88
CA GLY A 202 0.64 -1.88 19.52
C GLY A 202 0.77 -2.26 18.04
N ARG A 203 -0.09 -1.75 17.16
CA ARG A 203 0.02 -1.93 15.70
C ARG A 203 -0.38 -0.67 14.96
N ARG A 204 0.40 -0.30 13.95
CA ARG A 204 0.05 0.79 13.04
C ARG A 204 -1.20 0.43 12.25
N GLN A 205 -2.22 1.27 12.29
CA GLN A 205 -3.45 1.04 11.52
C GLN A 205 -3.35 1.70 10.14
N HIS A 206 -3.75 0.97 9.11
CA HIS A 206 -3.96 1.49 7.77
C HIS A 206 -5.45 1.36 7.45
N VAL A 207 -6.19 2.46 7.54
CA VAL A 207 -7.64 2.48 7.37
C VAL A 207 -7.97 2.98 5.97
N PRO A 208 -8.65 2.19 5.12
CA PRO A 208 -9.18 2.72 3.87
C PRO A 208 -10.20 3.83 4.16
N VAL A 209 -9.94 5.02 3.62
CA VAL A 209 -10.77 6.22 3.81
C VAL A 209 -11.15 6.84 2.47
N ARG A 210 -12.25 7.60 2.50
CA ARG A 210 -12.69 8.49 1.42
C ARG A 210 -12.78 9.92 1.92
N PHE A 211 -12.65 10.88 1.01
CA PHE A 211 -12.84 12.28 1.33
C PHE A 211 -14.31 12.60 1.55
N THR A 212 -14.57 13.55 2.44
CA THR A 212 -15.90 14.00 2.84
C THR A 212 -15.84 15.49 3.20
N GLY A 213 -17.00 16.12 3.38
CA GLY A 213 -17.08 17.42 4.06
C GLY A 213 -16.91 17.28 5.59
N PRO A 214 -16.72 18.41 6.30
CA PRO A 214 -16.70 18.41 7.76
C PRO A 214 -17.99 17.85 8.36
N PRO A 215 -17.94 17.33 9.61
CA PRO A 215 -19.13 16.97 10.36
C PRO A 215 -20.10 18.16 10.44
N SER A 216 -21.40 17.91 10.35
CA SER A 216 -22.42 18.97 10.34
C SER A 216 -22.36 19.89 11.55
N TRP A 217 -22.09 19.35 12.75
CA TRP A 217 -21.94 20.12 13.99
C TRP A 217 -20.63 20.94 14.04
N PHE A 218 -19.63 20.58 13.23
CA PHE A 218 -18.38 21.33 13.11
C PHE A 218 -18.55 22.51 12.13
N ALA A 219 -19.38 22.35 11.10
CA ALA A 219 -19.68 23.39 10.13
C ALA A 219 -20.55 24.53 10.68
N VAL A 220 -21.18 24.36 11.84
CA VAL A 220 -22.09 25.35 12.47
C VAL A 220 -21.35 26.36 13.37
N GLY A 221 -20.01 26.29 13.43
CA GLY A 221 -19.17 27.12 14.30
C GLY A 221 -18.72 28.48 13.74
N ASP A 222 -18.99 28.82 12.47
CA ASP A 222 -18.39 29.99 11.81
C ASP A 222 -19.36 31.12 11.42
N ASP A 223 -20.63 31.05 11.85
CA ASP A 223 -21.58 32.16 11.68
C ASP A 223 -22.03 32.72 13.03
N ALA A 224 -21.20 33.62 13.60
CA ALA A 224 -21.58 34.89 14.26
C ALA A 224 -20.54 35.34 15.32
N GLY A 225 -19.74 36.37 15.00
CA GLY A 225 -19.22 37.29 16.03
C GLY A 225 -17.73 37.64 15.98
N ASP A 226 -17.45 38.79 15.37
CA ASP A 226 -16.35 39.73 15.66
C ASP A 226 -14.90 39.34 15.27
N HIS A 227 -14.48 39.86 14.11
CA HIS A 227 -13.09 39.91 13.69
C HIS A 227 -12.36 41.08 14.39
N SER A 228 -11.74 40.80 15.53
CA SER A 228 -10.58 41.58 16.00
C SER A 228 -9.64 40.75 16.89
N GLY A 229 -8.61 40.15 16.27
CA GLY A 229 -7.52 39.51 17.02
C GLY A 229 -6.80 38.44 16.21
N GLY A 230 -5.61 38.75 15.70
CA GLY A 230 -4.80 37.85 14.89
C GLY A 230 -4.34 36.61 15.64
N HIS A 231 -4.97 35.48 15.34
CA HIS A 231 -4.31 34.18 15.30
C HIS A 231 -4.93 33.41 14.13
N VAL A 232 -4.19 33.29 13.04
CA VAL A 232 -4.58 32.42 11.93
C VAL A 232 -4.49 31.00 12.46
N ASP A 233 -5.63 30.39 12.78
CA ASP A 233 -5.67 28.98 13.15
C ASP A 233 -5.33 28.17 11.89
N ASP A 234 -4.14 27.58 11.87
CA ASP A 234 -3.58 26.72 10.82
C ASP A 234 -4.44 25.46 10.55
N ARG A 235 -5.60 25.37 11.22
CA ARG A 235 -6.56 24.26 11.21
C ARG A 235 -7.60 24.32 10.09
N ALA A 236 -7.79 25.46 9.42
CA ALA A 236 -8.90 25.70 8.49
C ALA A 236 -8.74 25.11 7.08
N GLY A 237 -7.56 24.56 6.72
CA GLY A 237 -7.27 24.15 5.33
C GLY A 237 -7.22 22.64 5.03
N LEU A 238 -7.25 21.77 6.04
CA LEU A 238 -7.10 20.33 5.81
C LEU A 238 -8.41 19.69 5.33
N PRO A 239 -8.38 18.82 4.29
CA PRO A 239 -9.56 18.10 3.84
C PRO A 239 -10.04 17.10 4.91
N TRP A 240 -11.30 16.69 4.86
CA TRP A 240 -11.87 15.72 5.80
C TRP A 240 -11.98 14.33 5.18
N VAL A 241 -11.80 13.30 6.00
CA VAL A 241 -11.89 11.90 5.59
C VAL A 241 -12.73 11.08 6.55
N THR A 242 -13.37 10.04 6.03
CA THR A 242 -14.11 9.05 6.81
C THR A 242 -13.77 7.63 6.34
N PRO A 243 -13.73 6.62 7.22
CA PRO A 243 -13.55 5.23 6.82
C PRO A 243 -14.53 4.82 5.71
N SER A 244 -14.03 4.10 4.71
CA SER A 244 -14.86 3.57 3.62
C SER A 244 -15.86 2.51 4.11
N HIS A 245 -15.62 1.95 5.29
CA HIS A 245 -16.53 1.04 5.98
C HIS A 245 -16.60 1.33 7.47
N ARG A 246 -17.74 1.07 8.11
CA ARG A 246 -17.97 1.33 9.55
C ARG A 246 -17.02 0.56 10.48
N LEU A 247 -16.55 -0.61 10.06
CA LEU A 247 -15.56 -1.42 10.80
C LEU A 247 -14.11 -0.98 10.51
N GLY A 248 -13.91 0.07 9.72
CA GLY A 248 -12.60 0.55 9.28
C GLY A 248 -11.75 -0.59 8.72
N SER A 249 -10.57 -0.73 9.29
CA SER A 249 -9.56 -1.69 8.86
C SER A 249 -9.83 -3.15 9.29
N GLY A 250 -10.83 -3.38 10.15
CA GLY A 250 -11.31 -4.71 10.55
C GLY A 250 -12.38 -5.30 9.62
N SER A 251 -12.78 -4.56 8.57
CA SER A 251 -13.72 -5.07 7.59
C SER A 251 -13.07 -6.16 6.72
N HIS A 252 -13.80 -7.24 6.48
CA HIS A 252 -13.53 -8.18 5.39
C HIS A 252 -14.36 -7.88 4.14
N LEU A 253 -15.16 -6.80 4.18
CA LEU A 253 -16.13 -6.48 3.14
C LEU A 253 -15.48 -5.76 1.95
N VAL A 254 -15.22 -6.54 0.90
CA VAL A 254 -14.69 -6.07 -0.40
C VAL A 254 -15.53 -4.94 -1.00
N ALA A 255 -16.85 -4.97 -0.82
CA ALA A 255 -17.78 -4.00 -1.42
C ALA A 255 -17.51 -2.54 -1.02
N SER A 256 -16.77 -2.30 0.06
CA SER A 256 -16.39 -0.95 0.51
C SER A 256 -15.08 -0.43 -0.10
N LEU A 257 -14.24 -1.30 -0.66
CA LEU A 257 -12.94 -0.94 -1.21
C LEU A 257 -13.01 0.01 -2.40
N PRO A 258 -13.97 -0.11 -3.35
CA PRO A 258 -14.07 0.82 -4.48
C PRO A 258 -14.29 2.28 -4.08
N ALA A 259 -14.82 2.54 -2.88
CA ALA A 259 -15.01 3.90 -2.38
C ALA A 259 -13.75 4.48 -1.71
N ALA A 260 -12.74 3.67 -1.41
CA ALA A 260 -11.51 4.13 -0.78
C ALA A 260 -10.65 4.92 -1.75
N GLN A 261 -10.11 6.04 -1.27
CA GLN A 261 -9.27 6.95 -2.03
C GLN A 261 -7.86 7.06 -1.44
N ALA A 262 -7.72 6.78 -0.13
CA ALA A 262 -6.44 6.78 0.57
C ALA A 262 -6.46 5.76 1.73
N LEU A 263 -5.28 5.49 2.29
CA LEU A 263 -5.11 4.82 3.58
C LEU A 263 -4.75 5.87 4.63
N ALA A 264 -5.63 6.09 5.61
CA ALA A 264 -5.27 6.84 6.80
C ALA A 264 -4.33 6.00 7.67
N VAL A 265 -3.22 6.59 8.09
CA VAL A 265 -2.20 5.93 8.90
C VAL A 265 -2.34 6.39 10.35
N VAL A 266 -2.68 5.47 11.23
CA VAL A 266 -2.75 5.71 12.67
C VAL A 266 -1.54 5.04 13.33
N ALA A 267 -0.80 5.79 14.14
CA ALA A 267 0.37 5.28 14.85
C ALA A 267 -0.02 4.18 15.87
N ALA A 268 0.95 3.34 16.26
CA ALA A 268 0.69 2.14 17.05
C ALA A 268 0.33 2.43 18.52
N GLU A 269 0.74 3.61 18.98
CA GLU A 269 0.54 4.18 20.31
C GLU A 269 -0.79 4.93 20.47
N VAL A 270 -1.47 5.24 19.37
CA VAL A 270 -2.78 5.90 19.39
C VAL A 270 -3.83 4.83 19.68
N GLU A 271 -4.67 5.05 20.70
CA GLU A 271 -5.72 4.10 21.16
C GLU A 271 -7.13 4.43 20.64
N ALA A 272 -7.32 5.68 20.21
CA ALA A 272 -8.52 6.14 19.53
C ALA A 272 -8.16 7.30 18.61
N VAL A 273 -8.93 7.43 17.53
CA VAL A 273 -8.96 8.62 16.69
C VAL A 273 -10.25 9.36 17.04
N ASP A 274 -10.11 10.64 17.39
CA ASP A 274 -11.22 11.54 17.65
C ASP A 274 -11.57 12.38 16.42
N VAL A 275 -12.78 12.95 16.42
CA VAL A 275 -13.20 13.83 15.33
C VAL A 275 -12.32 15.07 15.30
N GLY A 276 -11.79 15.39 14.13
CA GLY A 276 -10.90 16.53 13.92
C GLY A 276 -9.41 16.19 13.97
N ASP A 277 -9.04 15.00 14.44
CA ASP A 277 -7.64 14.55 14.48
C ASP A 277 -7.00 14.60 13.09
N ALA A 278 -5.76 15.10 13.03
CA ALA A 278 -4.97 15.15 11.82
C ALA A 278 -4.32 13.78 11.55
N LEU A 279 -4.64 13.19 10.41
CA LEU A 279 -4.21 11.87 10.00
C LEU A 279 -3.34 11.95 8.74
N PRO A 280 -2.11 11.39 8.77
CA PRO A 280 -1.32 11.19 7.57
C PRO A 280 -2.01 10.18 6.65
N LEU A 281 -2.07 10.47 5.35
CA LEU A 281 -2.68 9.60 4.34
C LEU A 281 -1.68 9.16 3.28
N ILE A 282 -1.79 7.88 2.92
CA ILE A 282 -1.16 7.29 1.73
C ILE A 282 -2.21 7.25 0.61
N PRO A 283 -2.03 7.98 -0.51
CA PRO A 283 -2.95 7.90 -1.65
C PRO A 283 -2.97 6.49 -2.24
N LEU A 284 -4.16 5.99 -2.62
CA LEU A 284 -4.30 4.66 -3.24
C LEU A 284 -4.03 4.65 -4.75
N SER A 285 -4.22 5.80 -5.43
CA SER A 285 -3.94 5.94 -6.86
C SER A 285 -2.72 6.85 -7.06
N PRO A 286 -1.78 6.52 -7.96
CA PRO A 286 -0.69 7.43 -8.33
C PRO A 286 -1.19 8.66 -9.10
N SER A 287 -2.39 8.59 -9.68
CA SER A 287 -3.10 9.69 -10.35
C SER A 287 -3.81 10.64 -9.37
N PHE A 288 -3.56 10.50 -8.07
CA PHE A 288 -4.24 11.28 -7.04
C PHE A 288 -4.07 12.79 -7.30
N PRO A 289 -5.15 13.60 -7.22
CA PRO A 289 -5.09 14.99 -7.67
C PRO A 289 -4.05 15.79 -6.86
N ARG A 290 -3.04 16.32 -7.56
CA ARG A 290 -1.97 17.12 -6.94
C ARG A 290 -2.49 18.37 -6.21
N HIS A 291 -3.66 18.88 -6.57
CA HIS A 291 -4.26 20.04 -5.90
C HIS A 291 -4.77 19.74 -4.48
N LEU A 292 -4.91 18.46 -4.10
CA LEU A 292 -5.20 18.03 -2.73
C LEU A 292 -3.93 17.74 -1.92
N GLN A 293 -2.74 17.85 -2.53
CA GLN A 293 -1.45 17.72 -1.85
C GLN A 293 -1.13 18.98 -1.04
N VAL A 294 -1.57 19.01 0.22
CA VAL A 294 -1.08 20.01 1.17
C VAL A 294 0.33 19.59 1.61
N ARG A 295 1.33 20.41 1.24
CA ARG A 295 2.73 20.22 1.61
C ARG A 295 2.89 20.31 3.13
N THR A 296 3.39 19.26 3.77
CA THR A 296 3.86 19.34 5.15
C THR A 296 5.24 19.99 5.17
N GLY A 297 5.29 21.30 5.40
CA GLY A 297 6.52 21.92 5.89
C GLY A 297 6.78 21.43 7.32
N ALA A 298 8.00 20.96 7.60
CA ALA A 298 8.40 20.75 8.99
C ALA A 298 8.31 22.08 9.76
N PRO A 299 7.81 22.11 11.01
CA PRO A 299 7.80 23.33 11.79
C PRO A 299 9.25 23.78 11.98
N HIS A 300 9.63 24.89 11.33
CA HIS A 300 10.89 25.55 11.60
C HIS A 300 10.88 26.00 13.06
N SER A 301 11.68 25.34 13.89
CA SER A 301 12.00 25.86 15.21
C SER A 301 12.80 27.15 15.02
N SER A 302 12.15 28.28 15.25
CA SER A 302 12.81 29.58 15.37
C SER A 302 13.53 29.61 16.72
N ARG A 303 14.86 29.55 16.67
CA ARG A 303 15.70 30.02 17.78
C ARG A 303 16.80 30.90 17.23
N THR A 304 16.48 32.20 17.30
CA THR A 304 17.35 33.34 17.56
C THR A 304 18.82 33.04 17.81
N ASP A 305 19.66 33.59 16.94
CA ASP A 305 21.04 33.94 17.26
C ASP A 305 21.24 35.44 16.99
N PRO A 306 21.51 36.27 18.01
CA PRO A 306 21.96 37.63 17.80
C PRO A 306 23.41 37.75 18.30
N SER A 307 24.37 37.86 17.40
CA SER A 307 25.43 38.89 17.42
C SER A 307 26.70 38.47 16.67
N GLY A 308 27.09 39.28 15.69
CA GLY A 308 28.40 39.24 15.06
C GLY A 308 28.47 40.35 14.00
N PRO A 309 29.34 41.37 14.15
CA PRO A 309 29.23 42.60 13.37
C PRO A 309 29.81 42.46 11.96
N ALA A 310 29.28 43.32 11.09
CA ALA A 310 29.71 43.54 9.73
C ALA A 310 31.21 43.87 9.62
N VAL A 311 31.86 43.29 8.62
CA VAL A 311 33.07 43.85 8.02
C VAL A 311 32.83 43.97 6.52
N LYS A 312 32.73 45.22 6.05
CA LYS A 312 33.00 45.61 4.67
C LYS A 312 34.51 45.64 4.48
N VAL A 313 35.03 44.93 3.48
CA VAL A 313 35.80 45.44 2.32
C VAL A 313 35.68 44.40 1.22
#